data_AF-A0AAJ4IDD7-F1
#
_entry.id   AF-A0AAJ4IDD7-F1
#
_cell.length_a   1.000
_cell.length_b   1.000
_cell.length_c   1.000
_cell.angle_alpha   90.00
_cell.angle_beta   90.00
_cell.angle_gamma   90.00
#
_symmetry.space_group_name_H-M   'P 1'
#
loop_
_entity.id
_entity.type
_entity.pdbx_description
1 polymer ?
#
loop_
_entity_poly.entity_id
_entity_poly.type
_entity_poly.pdbx_seq_one_letter_code
_entity_poly.pdbx_strand_id
1 'polypeptide(L)'
;MKIQNITNKQGVTMTLIITKAPSCIVNKAQRLILRLREHDIVGGMRPKVIQRDRRWLSYRINRNYRLLVRRSCCHCGPYYCVSHAEFDHWAKH
;
A
#
# COMPACT_ATOMS: atom_id res chain seq x y z
N MET A 1 -1.70 -5.17 15.16
CA MET A 1 -1.82 -5.38 13.71
C MET A 1 -3.24 -5.83 13.40
N LYS A 2 -3.91 -5.19 12.45
CA LYS A 2 -5.29 -5.50 12.03
C LYS A 2 -5.29 -5.86 10.55
N ILE A 3 -6.11 -6.82 10.15
CA ILE A 3 -6.25 -7.24 8.75
C ILE A 3 -7.64 -6.85 8.26
N GLN A 4 -7.73 -6.31 7.04
CA GLN A 4 -8.98 -6.01 6.37
C GLN A 4 -8.94 -6.51 4.93
N ASN A 5 -10.07 -7.01 4.44
CA ASN A 5 -10.23 -7.41 3.05
C ASN A 5 -10.91 -6.28 2.27
N ILE A 6 -10.44 -6.05 1.05
CA ILE A 6 -10.94 -5.03 0.13
C ILE A 6 -11.29 -5.74 -1.16
N THR A 7 -12.52 -5.60 -1.64
CA THR A 7 -12.95 -6.20 -2.90
C THR A 7 -13.15 -5.08 -3.92
N ASN A 8 -12.58 -5.24 -5.12
CA ASN A 8 -12.80 -4.30 -6.22
C ASN A 8 -14.10 -4.62 -6.98
N LYS A 9 -14.48 -3.77 -7.94
CA LYS A 9 -15.69 -3.95 -8.76
C LYS A 9 -15.69 -5.23 -9.60
N GLN A 10 -14.52 -5.82 -9.84
CA GLN A 10 -14.34 -7.07 -10.60
C GLN A 10 -14.41 -8.31 -9.69
N GLY A 11 -14.74 -8.15 -8.40
CA GLY A 11 -14.83 -9.24 -7.43
C GLY A 11 -13.48 -9.72 -6.90
N VAL A 12 -12.37 -9.08 -7.25
CA VAL A 12 -11.05 -9.46 -6.75
C VAL A 12 -10.84 -8.94 -5.35
N THR A 13 -10.59 -9.85 -4.41
CA THR A 13 -10.32 -9.53 -3.01
C THR A 13 -8.83 -9.37 -2.78
N MET A 14 -8.47 -8.31 -2.05
CA MET A 14 -7.11 -7.96 -1.67
C MET A 14 -7.04 -7.77 -0.15
N THR A 15 -5.90 -8.10 0.41
CA THR A 15 -5.67 -7.97 1.86
C THR A 15 -4.93 -6.68 2.16
N LEU A 16 -5.47 -5.88 3.09
CA LEU A 16 -4.83 -4.72 3.69
C LEU A 16 -4.46 -5.04 5.15
N ILE A 17 -3.16 -5.06 5.40
CA ILE A 17 -2.55 -5.24 6.72
C ILE A 17 -2.25 -3.85 7.29
N ILE A 18 -2.77 -3.58 8.48
CA ILE A 18 -2.71 -2.29 9.17
C ILE A 18 -1.92 -2.47 10.46
N THR A 19 -0.81 -1.75 10.60
CA THR A 19 -0.01 -1.83 11.83
C THR A 19 -0.56 -0.91 12.91
N LYS A 20 -0.42 0.41 12.72
CA LYS A 20 -0.75 1.49 13.66
C LYS A 20 -1.32 2.73 12.95
N ALA A 21 -2.19 2.52 11.96
CA ALA A 21 -2.79 3.61 11.20
C ALA A 21 -4.21 3.96 11.71
N PRO A 22 -4.57 5.25 11.85
CA PRO A 22 -5.92 5.66 12.20
C PRO A 22 -6.89 5.40 11.05
N SER A 23 -8.19 5.34 11.36
CA SER A 23 -9.26 5.01 10.40
C SER A 23 -9.25 5.89 9.14
N CYS A 24 -8.98 7.20 9.27
CA CYS A 24 -8.90 8.11 8.13
C CYS A 24 -7.78 7.75 7.14
N ILE A 25 -6.66 7.20 7.64
CA ILE A 25 -5.53 6.73 6.82
C ILE A 25 -5.85 5.38 6.20
N VAL A 26 -6.51 4.49 6.95
CA VAL A 26 -7.00 3.21 6.42
C VAL A 26 -7.94 3.43 5.24
N ASN A 27 -8.89 4.37 5.36
CA ASN A 27 -9.81 4.71 4.27
C ASN A 27 -9.07 5.25 3.03
N LYS A 28 -8.03 6.07 3.22
CA LYS A 28 -7.19 6.55 2.11
C LYS A 28 -6.38 5.41 1.47
N ALA A 29 -5.85 4.49 2.28
CA ALA A 29 -5.15 3.30 1.80
C ALA A 29 -6.06 2.41 0.95
N GLN A 30 -7.30 2.18 1.40
CA GLN A 30 -8.30 1.41 0.65
C GLN A 30 -8.61 2.04 -0.71
N ARG A 31 -8.87 3.36 -0.74
CA ARG A 31 -9.10 4.08 -2.02
C ARG A 31 -7.90 4.00 -2.95
N LEU A 32 -6.68 4.12 -2.40
CA LEU A 32 -5.45 4.01 -3.15
C LEU A 32 -5.31 2.61 -3.77
N ILE A 33 -5.57 1.54 -3.01
CA ILE A 33 -5.56 0.16 -3.50
C ILE A 33 -6.54 -0.03 -4.65
N LEU A 34 -7.77 0.45 -4.50
CA LEU A 34 -8.80 0.34 -5.55
C LEU A 34 -8.35 1.03 -6.84
N ARG A 35 -7.82 2.24 -6.76
CA ARG A 35 -7.28 2.96 -7.93
C ARG A 35 -6.11 2.24 -8.60
N LEU A 36 -5.20 1.68 -7.79
CA LEU A 36 -4.06 0.91 -8.32
C LEU A 36 -4.55 -0.31 -9.14
N ARG A 37 -5.65 -0.95 -8.73
CA ARG A 37 -6.24 -2.09 -9.46
C ARG A 37 -7.04 -1.68 -10.68
N GLU A 38 -7.71 -0.53 -10.62
CA GLU A 38 -8.41 0.03 -11.77
C GLU A 38 -7.44 0.67 -12.78
N HIS A 39 -6.12 0.56 -12.56
CA HIS A 39 -5.06 1.21 -13.35
C HIS A 39 -5.21 2.74 -13.48
N ASP A 40 -5.97 3.36 -12.57
CA ASP A 40 -6.22 4.80 -12.47
C ASP A 40 -5.10 5.49 -11.68
N ILE A 41 -3.88 5.44 -12.23
CA ILE A 41 -2.68 6.00 -11.60
C ILE A 41 -2.42 7.40 -12.13
N VAL A 42 -2.97 8.41 -11.45
CA VAL A 42 -2.73 9.82 -11.75
C VAL A 42 -1.31 10.28 -11.38
N GLY A 43 -0.87 11.41 -11.96
CA GLY A 43 0.38 12.08 -11.61
C GLY A 43 0.50 12.32 -10.10
N GLY A 44 1.53 11.75 -9.47
CA GLY A 44 1.75 11.81 -8.02
C GLY A 44 1.47 10.50 -7.26
N MET A 45 0.79 9.52 -7.88
CA MET A 45 0.56 8.18 -7.31
C MET A 45 1.60 7.14 -7.76
N ARG A 46 2.72 7.60 -8.35
CA ARG A 46 3.78 6.70 -8.82
C ARG A 46 4.44 5.97 -7.65
N PRO A 47 4.62 4.64 -7.72
CA PRO A 47 5.34 3.91 -6.69
C PRO A 47 6.81 4.30 -6.68
N LYS A 48 7.40 4.28 -5.48
CA LYS A 48 8.86 4.26 -5.31
C LYS A 48 9.31 2.82 -5.10
N VAL A 49 10.29 2.38 -5.87
CA VAL A 49 10.96 1.09 -5.63
C VAL A 49 11.80 1.22 -4.37
N ILE A 50 11.71 0.25 -3.47
CA ILE A 50 12.57 0.23 -2.29
C ILE A 50 13.93 -0.31 -2.74
N GLN A 51 14.98 0.50 -2.62
CA GLN A 51 16.27 0.19 -3.25
C GLN A 51 16.93 -1.06 -2.65
N ARG A 52 16.83 -1.23 -1.33
CA ARG A 52 17.37 -2.38 -0.59
C ARG A 52 16.69 -3.69 -0.99
N ASP A 53 15.36 -3.68 -1.13
CA ASP A 53 14.60 -4.81 -1.65
C ASP A 53 13.70 -4.37 -2.80
N ARG A 54 14.25 -4.51 -4.03
CA ARG A 54 13.60 -4.11 -5.28
C ARG A 54 12.33 -4.91 -5.59
N ARG A 55 12.03 -5.95 -4.81
CA ARG A 55 10.77 -6.70 -4.88
C ARG A 55 9.61 -5.92 -4.27
N TRP A 56 9.85 -4.76 -3.66
CA TRP A 56 8.80 -3.98 -3.01
C TRP A 56 8.63 -2.59 -3.61
N LEU A 57 7.38 -2.17 -3.64
CA LEU A 57 6.95 -0.84 -4.04
C LEU A 57 6.35 -0.13 -2.83
N SER A 58 6.60 1.17 -2.75
CA SER A 58 6.07 2.07 -1.74
C SER A 58 5.26 3.17 -2.39
N TYR A 59 4.00 3.28 -1.99
CA TYR A 59 3.11 4.36 -2.38
C TYR A 59 2.90 5.31 -1.21
N ARG A 60 2.91 6.61 -1.49
CA ARG A 60 2.65 7.63 -0.46
C ARG A 60 1.14 7.71 -0.21
N ILE A 61 0.73 7.54 1.05
CA ILE A 61 -0.65 7.87 1.46
C ILE A 61 -0.69 9.33 1.91
N ASN A 62 0.26 9.73 2.77
CA ASN A 62 0.50 11.12 3.18
C ASN A 62 1.97 11.29 3.61
N ARG A 63 2.30 12.35 4.38
CA ARG A 63 3.66 12.55 4.92
C ARG A 63 4.08 11.47 5.93
N ASN A 64 3.14 10.94 6.72
CA ASN A 64 3.39 10.09 7.88
C ASN A 64 3.13 8.60 7.62
N TYR A 65 2.50 8.24 6.50
CA TYR A 65 2.07 6.89 6.21
C TYR A 65 2.32 6.51 4.75
N ARG A 66 2.68 5.26 4.56
CA ARG A 66 2.98 4.66 3.26
C ARG A 66 2.26 3.32 3.12
N LEU A 67 1.96 2.99 1.87
CA LEU A 67 1.39 1.71 1.49
C LEU A 67 2.48 0.90 0.78
N LEU A 68 2.80 -0.28 1.32
CA LEU A 68 3.78 -1.18 0.71
C LEU A 68 3.07 -2.33 0.04
N VAL A 69 3.62 -2.75 -1.09
CA VAL A 69 3.14 -3.95 -1.80
C VAL A 69 4.31 -4.60 -2.50
N ARG A 70 4.27 -5.93 -2.58
CA ARG A 70 5.24 -6.66 -3.39
C ARG A 70 5.01 -6.35 -4.86
N ARG A 71 6.10 -6.07 -5.57
CA ARG A 71 6.14 -5.97 -7.02
C ARG A 71 5.81 -7.35 -7.58
N SER A 72 4.60 -7.49 -8.09
CA SER A 72 4.13 -8.65 -8.85
C SER A 72 3.47 -8.15 -10.12
N CYS A 73 3.35 -9.01 -11.14
CA CYS A 73 2.68 -8.68 -12.40
C CYS A 73 1.25 -8.17 -12.21
N CYS A 74 0.57 -8.62 -11.14
CA CYS A 74 -0.82 -8.29 -10.90
C CYS A 74 -1.04 -7.29 -9.75
N HIS A 75 -0.04 -6.94 -8.94
CA HIS A 75 -0.24 -6.08 -7.75
C HIS A 75 -1.41 -6.53 -6.84
N CYS A 76 -1.62 -7.83 -6.65
CA CYS A 76 -2.78 -8.34 -5.90
C CYS A 76 -2.66 -8.18 -4.36
N GLY A 77 -1.58 -7.58 -3.86
CA GLY A 77 -1.29 -7.55 -2.44
C GLY A 77 -0.53 -8.79 -1.96
N PRO A 78 -0.40 -8.99 -0.64
CA PRO A 78 -0.97 -8.17 0.43
C PRO A 78 -0.38 -6.75 0.46
N TYR A 79 -1.21 -5.79 0.86
CA TYR A 79 -0.85 -4.39 1.03
C TYR A 79 -0.60 -4.08 2.51
N TYR A 80 0.47 -3.37 2.82
CA TYR A 80 0.85 -3.02 4.18
C TYR A 80 0.73 -1.51 4.35
N CYS A 81 -0.22 -1.07 5.19
CA CYS A 81 -0.31 0.32 5.62
C CYS A 81 0.54 0.51 6.87
N VAL A 82 1.67 1.17 6.68
CA VAL A 82 2.70 1.39 7.70
C VAL A 82 2.95 2.88 7.89
N SER A 83 3.35 3.26 9.10
CA SER A 83 3.87 4.59 9.35
C SER A 83 5.22 4.82 8.64
N HIS A 84 5.61 6.09 8.51
CA HIS A 84 6.91 6.45 7.91
C HIS A 84 8.08 5.89 8.74
N ALA A 85 7.96 5.91 10.07
CA ALA A 85 8.97 5.36 10.96
C ALA A 85 9.12 3.83 10.78
N GLU A 86 8.00 3.11 10.70
CA GLU A 86 8.02 1.66 10.41
C GLU A 86 8.58 1.38 9.01
N PHE A 87 8.22 2.20 8.02
CA PHE A 87 8.78 2.11 6.68
C PHE A 87 10.30 2.31 6.69
N ASP A 88 10.81 3.31 7.40
CA ASP A 88 12.25 3.58 7.47
C ASP A 88 12.99 2.46 8.18
N HIS A 89 12.42 1.91 9.25
CA HIS A 89 12.99 0.74 9.92
C HIS A 89 13.06 -0.46 8.97
N TRP A 90 11.97 -0.74 8.26
CA TRP A 90 11.86 -1.83 7.28
C TRP A 90 12.77 -1.63 6.06
N ALA A 91 12.93 -0.39 5.57
CA ALA A 91 13.75 -0.11 4.40
C ALA A 91 15.26 -0.12 4.73
N LYS A 92 15.63 0.03 6.01
CA LYS A 92 17.01 0.05 6.50
C LYS A 92 17.51 -1.29 7.04
N HIS A 93 16.65 -2.28 7.27
CA HIS A 93 17.00 -3.63 7.74
C HIS A 93 16.65 -4.66 6.67
#